data_AF-A0A951UUY2-F1
#
_entry.id   AF-A0A951UUY2-F1
#
_cell.length_a   1.000
_cell.length_b   1.000
_cell.length_c   1.000
_cell.angle_alpha   90.00
_cell.angle_beta   90.00
_cell.angle_gamma   90.00
#
_symmetry.space_group_name_H-M   'P 1'
#
loop_
_entity.id
_entity.type
_entity.pdbx_description
1 polymer ?
#
loop_
_entity_poly.entity_id
_entity_poly.type
_entity_poly.pdbx_seq_one_letter_code
_entity_poly.pdbx_strand_id
1 'polypeptide(L)'
;MTTNTEASKTIEQSSTLHELKMKKHLKLTEITYQNNTESDYTEKIKELDKNFNYSIDREHYWSQPEFSILYGTPLYEVASSAQKIALNHLFWTGLYNVTAASETNTILYNQITSSVFNSLGDYETLCHELDVESSQERHHIHAFRTIGNTTEMNLLGEAVMGNPLIGNDTKMMQQGLVAHLSPGPIRQIFSLNWGSTPFLASQYYAIRFIANMILKQTEYKRSQYFRELENKGEFIPAPTAISHYHFLDESFHTTISQMIAQELYKDFKKPTAYEKFMANFSIYMMQCTVLNGLSAGSIGSFFSDKLFVMASVYKVLRAPVFGMSSQEALSWIEKCFCHEHEGLHLNLKYHQRLLSELRRFFDKLDYTWAVNREMRVMASGGSISKAIQSNTKFFNQFSRSVACEE
;
A
#
# COMPACT_ATOMS: atom_id res chain seq x y z
N MET A 1 7.95 -33.58 -50.19
CA MET A 1 8.82 -33.52 -49.00
C MET A 1 9.44 -32.13 -48.94
N THR A 2 8.73 -31.13 -48.41
CA THR A 2 9.26 -29.74 -48.25
C THR A 2 8.34 -28.93 -47.33
N THR A 3 8.09 -29.41 -46.10
CA THR A 3 7.27 -28.68 -45.10
C THR A 3 7.82 -28.73 -43.66
N ASN A 4 9.03 -29.26 -43.42
CA ASN A 4 9.58 -29.41 -42.07
C ASN A 4 10.64 -28.37 -41.66
N THR A 5 11.06 -27.48 -42.55
CA THR A 5 12.24 -26.61 -42.30
C THR A 5 11.88 -25.28 -41.62
N GLU A 6 10.66 -24.76 -41.82
CA GLU A 6 10.23 -23.50 -41.18
C GLU A 6 9.79 -23.72 -39.72
N ALA A 7 9.04 -24.78 -39.44
CA ALA A 7 8.62 -25.13 -38.07
C ALA A 7 9.82 -25.39 -37.13
N SER A 8 10.88 -26.04 -37.63
CA SER A 8 12.08 -26.33 -36.83
C SER A 8 12.89 -25.07 -36.50
N LYS A 9 12.95 -24.10 -37.42
CA LYS A 9 13.62 -22.80 -37.20
C LYS A 9 12.88 -21.92 -36.19
N THR A 10 11.55 -21.94 -36.20
CA THR A 10 10.74 -21.19 -35.22
C THR A 10 10.89 -21.75 -33.81
N ILE A 11 11.05 -23.08 -33.67
CA ILE A 11 11.25 -23.75 -32.37
C ILE A 11 12.64 -23.46 -31.80
N GLU A 12 13.71 -23.53 -32.60
CA GLU A 12 15.09 -23.19 -32.16
C GLU A 12 15.24 -21.71 -31.78
N GLN A 13 14.65 -20.79 -32.55
CA GLN A 13 14.67 -19.36 -32.21
C GLN A 13 13.87 -19.07 -30.93
N SER A 14 12.74 -19.75 -30.72
CA SER A 14 11.94 -19.61 -29.51
C SER A 14 12.64 -20.18 -28.28
N SER A 15 13.37 -21.30 -28.39
CA SER A 15 14.09 -21.90 -27.26
C SER A 15 15.31 -21.06 -26.88
N THR A 16 16.04 -20.54 -27.87
CA THR A 16 17.23 -19.71 -27.63
C THR A 16 16.87 -18.37 -26.97
N LEU A 17 15.77 -17.73 -27.41
CA LEU A 17 15.28 -16.50 -26.79
C LEU A 17 14.74 -16.72 -25.37
N HIS A 18 14.12 -17.86 -25.12
CA HIS A 18 13.65 -18.27 -23.78
C HIS A 18 14.82 -18.47 -22.82
N GLU A 19 15.85 -19.21 -23.24
CA GLU A 19 17.07 -19.44 -22.45
C GLU A 19 17.82 -18.13 -22.15
N LEU A 20 17.87 -17.19 -23.10
CA LEU A 20 18.50 -15.89 -22.91
C LEU A 20 17.73 -14.99 -21.93
N LYS A 21 16.39 -15.07 -21.94
CA LYS A 21 15.52 -14.37 -20.96
C LYS A 21 15.62 -15.00 -19.57
N MET A 22 15.72 -16.33 -19.50
CA MET A 22 15.97 -17.03 -18.24
C MET A 22 17.25 -16.52 -17.57
N LYS A 23 18.35 -16.50 -18.31
CA LYS A 23 19.64 -15.99 -17.80
C LYS A 23 19.58 -14.52 -17.36
N LYS A 24 18.70 -13.71 -17.95
CA LYS A 24 18.59 -12.28 -17.62
C LYS A 24 17.94 -12.03 -16.26
N HIS A 25 16.83 -12.68 -15.95
CA HIS A 25 16.14 -12.42 -14.69
C HIS A 25 16.86 -13.07 -13.50
N LEU A 26 17.49 -14.23 -13.68
CA LEU A 26 18.37 -14.83 -12.65
C LEU A 26 19.53 -13.89 -12.28
N LYS A 27 20.19 -13.31 -13.29
CA LYS A 27 21.23 -12.30 -13.07
C LYS A 27 20.71 -11.05 -12.36
N LEU A 28 19.49 -10.60 -12.70
CA LEU A 28 18.86 -9.47 -12.01
C LEU A 28 18.62 -9.80 -10.53
N THR A 29 18.13 -10.99 -10.22
CA THR A 29 17.95 -11.47 -8.85
C THR A 29 19.27 -11.45 -8.09
N GLU A 30 20.34 -11.98 -8.67
CA GLU A 30 21.65 -12.03 -8.01
C GLU A 30 22.22 -10.63 -7.70
N ILE A 31 22.16 -9.72 -8.67
CA ILE A 31 22.60 -8.33 -8.46
C ILE A 31 21.73 -7.64 -7.39
N THR A 32 20.42 -7.88 -7.41
CA THR A 32 19.50 -7.28 -6.44
C THR A 32 19.78 -7.81 -5.05
N TYR A 33 19.97 -9.12 -4.90
CA TYR A 33 20.32 -9.76 -3.64
C TYR A 33 21.62 -9.24 -3.03
N GLN A 34 22.67 -9.15 -3.85
CA GLN A 34 23.95 -8.58 -3.41
C GLN A 34 23.78 -7.14 -2.92
N ASN A 35 23.14 -6.29 -3.73
CA ASN A 35 22.97 -4.88 -3.37
C ASN A 35 22.05 -4.68 -2.16
N ASN A 36 20.99 -5.47 -2.03
CA ASN A 36 20.05 -5.41 -0.90
C ASN A 36 20.77 -5.78 0.40
N THR A 37 21.54 -6.87 0.37
CA THR A 37 22.34 -7.31 1.53
C THR A 37 23.43 -6.30 1.90
N GLU A 38 24.09 -5.67 0.92
CA GLU A 38 25.14 -4.68 1.15
C GLU A 38 24.61 -3.33 1.64
N SER A 39 23.36 -3.00 1.32
CA SER A 39 22.72 -1.70 1.63
C SER A 39 21.58 -1.82 2.63
N ASP A 40 21.56 -2.86 3.46
CA ASP A 40 20.48 -3.10 4.43
C ASP A 40 20.43 -2.00 5.50
N TYR A 41 19.32 -1.25 5.55
CA TYR A 41 19.11 -0.16 6.50
C TYR A 41 18.39 -0.59 7.79
N THR A 42 18.16 -1.89 7.98
CA THR A 42 17.49 -2.47 9.16
C THR A 42 18.06 -1.94 10.49
N GLU A 43 19.39 -1.89 10.63
CA GLU A 43 20.01 -1.43 11.89
C GLU A 43 19.69 0.04 12.19
N LYS A 44 19.62 0.90 11.16
CA LYS A 44 19.24 2.31 11.34
C LYS A 44 17.79 2.45 11.75
N ILE A 45 16.89 1.68 11.13
CA ILE A 45 15.46 1.68 11.49
C ILE A 45 15.27 1.23 12.94
N LYS A 46 15.97 0.16 13.36
CA LYS A 46 15.94 -0.33 14.75
C LYS A 46 16.45 0.70 15.76
N GLU A 47 17.53 1.40 15.43
CA GLU A 47 18.06 2.46 16.30
C GLU A 47 17.06 3.61 16.45
N LEU A 48 16.47 4.08 15.34
CA LEU A 48 15.48 5.15 15.34
C LEU A 48 14.21 4.77 16.11
N ASP A 49 13.72 3.55 15.90
CA ASP A 49 12.56 2.98 16.61
C ASP A 49 12.82 2.94 18.13
N LYS A 50 13.96 2.36 18.54
CA LYS A 50 14.33 2.27 19.96
C LYS A 50 14.46 3.62 20.64
N ASN A 51 14.94 4.64 19.91
CA ASN A 51 15.19 5.97 20.44
C ASN A 51 14.02 6.94 20.22
N PHE A 52 12.90 6.49 19.62
CA PHE A 52 11.76 7.34 19.32
C PHE A 52 11.20 7.98 20.59
N ASN A 53 11.01 9.29 20.54
CA ASN A 53 10.40 10.05 21.62
C ASN A 53 9.46 11.11 21.04
N TYR A 54 8.16 10.83 21.13
CA TYR A 54 7.14 11.72 20.61
C TYR A 54 7.26 13.15 21.13
N SER A 55 7.72 13.37 22.37
CA SER A 55 7.87 14.72 22.93
C SER A 55 8.93 15.56 22.21
N ILE A 56 9.92 14.92 21.60
CA ILE A 56 10.97 15.58 20.79
C ILE A 56 10.45 15.81 19.37
N ASP A 57 9.76 14.82 18.80
CA ASP A 57 9.30 14.85 17.41
C ASP A 57 8.00 15.66 17.20
N ARG A 58 7.25 15.99 18.26
CA ARG A 58 5.88 16.53 18.17
C ARG A 58 5.73 17.94 17.59
N GLU A 59 6.80 18.73 17.56
CA GLU A 59 6.75 20.14 17.14
C GLU A 59 7.08 20.34 15.65
N HIS A 60 7.38 19.25 14.94
CA HIS A 60 7.83 19.28 13.56
C HIS A 60 6.95 18.41 12.68
N TYR A 61 6.71 18.84 11.44
CA TYR A 61 6.09 17.96 10.45
C TYR A 61 6.99 16.75 10.15
N TRP A 62 6.40 15.56 10.02
CA TRP A 62 7.10 14.31 9.65
C TRP A 62 7.16 14.07 8.13
N SER A 63 6.50 14.93 7.38
CA SER A 63 6.48 14.95 5.92
C SER A 63 6.02 16.31 5.43
N GLN A 64 6.01 16.53 4.11
CA GLN A 64 5.41 17.74 3.54
C GLN A 64 3.96 17.94 4.08
N PRO A 65 3.52 19.17 4.39
CA PRO A 65 2.19 19.42 4.95
C PRO A 65 1.01 18.87 4.12
N GLU A 66 1.20 18.70 2.79
CA GLU A 66 0.20 18.07 1.92
C GLU A 66 -0.19 16.65 2.38
N PHE A 67 0.72 15.95 3.06
CA PHE A 67 0.50 14.62 3.60
C PHE A 67 -0.07 14.68 5.01
N SER A 68 -1.21 15.36 5.13
CA SER A 68 -1.97 15.47 6.36
C SER A 68 -3.40 15.01 6.14
N ILE A 69 -4.00 14.42 7.17
CA ILE A 69 -5.44 14.15 7.18
C ILE A 69 -6.17 15.49 6.99
N LEU A 70 -7.20 15.49 6.13
CA LEU A 70 -8.02 16.65 5.81
C LEU A 70 -7.27 17.80 5.11
N TYR A 71 -6.05 17.62 4.62
CA TYR A 71 -5.36 18.66 3.85
C TYR A 71 -6.20 19.18 2.67
N GLY A 72 -6.22 20.50 2.48
CA GLY A 72 -7.01 21.16 1.44
C GLY A 72 -8.53 21.08 1.66
N THR A 73 -8.98 20.83 2.88
CA THR A 73 -10.39 20.95 3.31
C THR A 73 -10.60 22.24 4.11
N PRO A 74 -11.85 22.72 4.26
CA PRO A 74 -12.16 23.89 5.07
C PRO A 74 -11.68 23.79 6.53
N LEU A 75 -11.72 22.60 7.14
CA LEU A 75 -11.23 22.43 8.51
C LEU A 75 -9.72 22.64 8.58
N TYR A 76 -8.97 22.06 7.65
CA TYR A 76 -7.50 22.17 7.69
C TYR A 76 -7.06 23.62 7.57
N GLU A 77 -7.72 24.45 6.75
CA GLU A 77 -7.37 25.86 6.63
C GLU A 77 -7.46 26.62 7.96
N VAL A 78 -8.52 26.38 8.73
CA VAL A 78 -8.77 27.07 10.02
C VAL A 78 -8.09 26.40 11.21
N ALA A 79 -7.51 25.21 11.04
CA ALA A 79 -6.80 24.51 12.09
C ALA A 79 -5.56 25.28 12.55
N SER A 80 -5.28 25.24 13.85
CA SER A 80 -4.06 25.82 14.41
C SER A 80 -2.81 25.10 13.89
N SER A 81 -1.64 25.73 14.00
CA SER A 81 -0.36 25.10 13.59
C SER A 81 -0.13 23.75 14.28
N ALA A 82 -0.44 23.66 15.58
CA ALA A 82 -0.32 22.41 16.33
C ALA A 82 -1.30 21.32 15.83
N GLN A 83 -2.53 21.71 15.47
CA GLN A 83 -3.51 20.79 14.90
C GLN A 83 -3.09 20.31 13.50
N LYS A 84 -2.54 21.17 12.65
CA LYS A 84 -2.01 20.78 11.33
C LYS A 84 -0.87 19.77 11.45
N ILE A 85 0.05 19.99 12.38
CA ILE A 85 1.14 19.06 12.71
C ILE A 85 0.56 17.72 13.21
N ALA A 86 -0.42 17.73 14.11
CA ALA A 86 -1.07 16.51 14.58
C ALA A 86 -1.76 15.74 13.44
N LEU A 87 -2.42 16.43 12.50
CA LEU A 87 -3.02 15.81 11.32
C LEU A 87 -1.98 15.20 10.37
N ASN A 88 -0.76 15.77 10.31
CA ASN A 88 0.37 15.20 9.57
C ASN A 88 0.88 13.90 10.24
N HIS A 89 1.01 13.90 11.56
CA HIS A 89 1.43 12.72 12.32
C HIS A 89 0.41 11.58 12.16
N LEU A 90 -0.88 11.90 12.30
CA LEU A 90 -1.95 10.91 12.13
C LEU A 90 -2.05 10.38 10.70
N PHE A 91 -1.71 11.18 9.69
CA PHE A 91 -1.60 10.70 8.31
C PHE A 91 -0.48 9.66 8.17
N TRP A 92 0.68 9.93 8.76
CA TRP A 92 1.80 8.99 8.81
C TRP A 92 1.38 7.70 9.52
N THR A 93 0.79 7.81 10.72
CA THR A 93 0.35 6.66 11.52
C THR A 93 -0.68 5.80 10.78
N GLY A 94 -1.71 6.42 10.21
CA GLY A 94 -2.76 5.70 9.49
C GLY A 94 -2.22 4.93 8.29
N LEU A 95 -1.30 5.54 7.52
CA LEU A 95 -0.68 4.88 6.38
C LEU A 95 0.21 3.70 6.83
N TYR A 96 1.12 3.93 7.77
CA TYR A 96 2.09 2.91 8.17
C TYR A 96 1.47 1.76 8.97
N ASN A 97 0.30 1.96 9.60
CA ASN A 97 -0.49 0.85 10.13
C ASN A 97 -1.03 -0.07 9.02
N VAL A 98 -1.44 0.50 7.87
CA VAL A 98 -1.82 -0.30 6.68
C VAL A 98 -0.60 -0.97 6.06
N THR A 99 0.55 -0.26 6.00
CA THR A 99 1.82 -0.82 5.50
C THR A 99 2.25 -2.02 6.33
N ALA A 100 2.32 -1.90 7.67
CA ALA A 100 2.70 -3.01 8.55
C ALA A 100 1.79 -4.25 8.38
N ALA A 101 0.49 -4.04 8.13
CA ALA A 101 -0.43 -5.13 7.84
C ALA A 101 -0.20 -5.75 6.44
N SER A 102 0.22 -4.94 5.46
CA SER A 102 0.65 -5.42 4.15
C SER A 102 1.95 -6.23 4.24
N GLU A 103 2.94 -5.76 4.97
CA GLU A 103 4.24 -6.43 5.19
C GLU A 103 4.09 -7.78 5.89
N THR A 104 3.12 -7.89 6.80
CA THR A 104 2.77 -9.19 7.42
C THR A 104 2.34 -10.21 6.35
N ASN A 105 1.57 -9.77 5.34
CA ASN A 105 1.22 -10.64 4.21
C ASN A 105 2.44 -10.90 3.33
N THR A 106 3.27 -9.91 3.06
CA THR A 106 4.52 -10.06 2.31
C THR A 106 5.38 -11.18 2.88
N ILE A 107 5.65 -11.19 4.19
CA ILE A 107 6.43 -12.25 4.85
C ILE A 107 5.83 -13.64 4.58
N LEU A 108 4.51 -13.80 4.76
CA LEU A 108 3.83 -15.07 4.52
C LEU A 108 3.96 -15.54 3.06
N TYR A 109 3.70 -14.66 2.11
CA TYR A 109 3.71 -15.03 0.69
C TYR A 109 5.12 -15.17 0.13
N ASN A 110 6.11 -14.49 0.68
CA ASN A 110 7.52 -14.75 0.42
C ASN A 110 7.88 -16.18 0.83
N GLN A 111 7.50 -16.61 2.04
CA GLN A 111 7.73 -18.00 2.48
C GLN A 111 7.06 -19.04 1.58
N ILE A 112 5.79 -18.82 1.21
CA ILE A 112 5.06 -19.70 0.29
C ILE A 112 5.78 -19.76 -1.06
N THR A 113 6.17 -18.60 -1.60
CA THR A 113 6.82 -18.49 -2.91
C THR A 113 8.19 -19.15 -2.91
N SER A 114 9.02 -18.89 -1.89
CA SER A 114 10.30 -19.55 -1.69
C SER A 114 10.15 -21.06 -1.62
N SER A 115 9.13 -21.57 -0.89
CA SER A 115 8.88 -23.01 -0.81
C SER A 115 8.55 -23.63 -2.18
N VAL A 116 7.77 -22.94 -3.01
CA VAL A 116 7.44 -23.39 -4.37
C VAL A 116 8.68 -23.41 -5.25
N PHE A 117 9.45 -22.33 -5.32
CA PHE A 117 10.58 -22.24 -6.24
C PHE A 117 11.79 -23.06 -5.79
N ASN A 118 12.01 -23.21 -4.49
CA ASN A 118 13.02 -24.13 -3.97
C ASN A 118 12.76 -25.58 -4.39
N SER A 119 11.49 -25.98 -4.56
CA SER A 119 11.15 -27.33 -5.03
C SER A 119 11.43 -27.58 -6.52
N LEU A 120 11.62 -26.52 -7.31
CA LEU A 120 11.89 -26.58 -8.75
C LEU A 120 13.39 -26.64 -9.07
N GLY A 121 14.25 -26.16 -8.17
CA GLY A 121 15.69 -25.97 -8.38
C GLY A 121 16.03 -24.70 -9.18
N ASP A 122 17.29 -24.28 -9.14
CA ASP A 122 17.87 -23.14 -9.89
C ASP A 122 17.39 -21.73 -9.50
N TYR A 123 16.61 -21.61 -8.41
CA TYR A 123 16.08 -20.34 -7.89
C TYR A 123 16.56 -20.04 -6.46
N GLU A 124 17.66 -20.62 -6.02
CA GLU A 124 18.17 -20.51 -4.64
C GLU A 124 18.43 -19.06 -4.24
N THR A 125 19.05 -18.27 -5.12
CA THR A 125 19.29 -16.84 -4.87
C THR A 125 18.00 -16.03 -4.73
N LEU A 126 16.94 -16.40 -5.47
CA LEU A 126 15.63 -15.77 -5.31
C LEU A 126 15.05 -16.09 -3.93
N CYS A 127 15.13 -17.34 -3.49
CA CYS A 127 14.67 -17.73 -2.16
C CYS A 127 15.41 -16.97 -1.06
N HIS A 128 16.73 -16.81 -1.18
CA HIS A 128 17.53 -16.01 -0.24
C HIS A 128 17.14 -14.53 -0.22
N GLU A 129 16.88 -13.93 -1.38
CA GLU A 129 16.39 -12.55 -1.45
C GLU A 129 15.03 -12.38 -0.76
N LEU A 130 14.11 -13.31 -0.98
CA LEU A 130 12.80 -13.31 -0.31
C LEU A 130 12.92 -13.49 1.21
N ASP A 131 13.94 -14.22 1.69
CA ASP A 131 14.24 -14.38 3.11
C ASP A 131 14.83 -13.09 3.72
N VAL A 132 15.75 -12.42 3.02
CA VAL A 132 16.31 -11.11 3.42
C VAL A 132 15.19 -10.08 3.54
N GLU A 133 14.38 -9.94 2.49
CA GLU A 133 13.22 -9.07 2.50
C GLU A 133 12.30 -9.41 3.68
N SER A 134 11.94 -10.68 3.87
CA SER A 134 11.10 -11.09 5.00
C SER A 134 11.70 -10.75 6.37
N SER A 135 13.02 -10.67 6.48
CA SER A 135 13.71 -10.21 7.70
C SER A 135 13.56 -8.71 7.90
N GLN A 136 13.82 -7.91 6.86
CA GLN A 136 13.67 -6.45 6.87
C GLN A 136 12.24 -6.05 7.24
N GLU A 137 11.24 -6.69 6.64
CA GLU A 137 9.82 -6.41 6.89
C GLU A 137 9.41 -6.61 8.36
N ARG A 138 10.06 -7.51 9.11
CA ARG A 138 9.77 -7.66 10.55
C ARG A 138 10.18 -6.41 11.34
N HIS A 139 11.27 -5.77 10.95
CA HIS A 139 11.76 -4.56 11.58
C HIS A 139 10.93 -3.34 11.19
N HIS A 140 10.49 -3.28 9.93
CA HIS A 140 9.53 -2.27 9.46
C HIS A 140 8.23 -2.32 10.27
N ILE A 141 7.59 -3.50 10.34
CA ILE A 141 6.36 -3.73 11.11
C ILE A 141 6.52 -3.28 12.57
N HIS A 142 7.64 -3.63 13.20
CA HIS A 142 7.88 -3.26 14.60
C HIS A 142 7.97 -1.75 14.77
N ALA A 143 8.79 -1.07 13.97
CA ALA A 143 8.95 0.39 14.03
C ALA A 143 7.62 1.12 13.78
N PHE A 144 6.88 0.73 12.75
CA PHE A 144 5.60 1.36 12.41
C PHE A 144 4.55 1.22 13.50
N ARG A 145 4.44 0.03 14.10
CA ARG A 145 3.48 -0.20 15.18
C ARG A 145 3.87 0.53 16.46
N THR A 146 5.14 0.52 16.83
CA THR A 146 5.62 1.17 18.06
C THR A 146 5.41 2.68 17.98
N ILE A 147 5.85 3.31 16.88
CA ILE A 147 5.71 4.74 16.66
C ILE A 147 4.24 5.11 16.50
N GLY A 148 3.49 4.37 15.68
CA GLY A 148 2.07 4.57 15.46
C GLY A 148 1.29 4.59 16.77
N ASN A 149 1.37 3.51 17.56
CA ASN A 149 0.67 3.39 18.83
C ASN A 149 1.06 4.49 19.82
N THR A 150 2.37 4.76 19.96
CA THR A 150 2.86 5.81 20.85
C THR A 150 2.29 7.17 20.47
N THR A 151 2.24 7.47 19.17
CA THR A 151 1.70 8.72 18.62
C THR A 151 0.22 8.87 18.91
N GLU A 152 -0.58 7.83 18.64
CA GLU A 152 -2.02 7.87 18.91
C GLU A 152 -2.33 8.05 20.39
N MET A 153 -1.63 7.33 21.27
CA MET A 153 -1.82 7.49 22.71
C MET A 153 -1.49 8.91 23.19
N ASN A 154 -0.47 9.55 22.61
CA ASN A 154 -0.11 10.93 22.96
C ASN A 154 -1.05 11.98 22.38
N LEU A 155 -1.59 11.78 21.17
CA LEU A 155 -2.46 12.75 20.50
C LEU A 155 -3.94 12.59 20.87
N LEU A 156 -4.39 11.35 21.00
CA LEU A 156 -5.80 10.99 21.07
C LEU A 156 -6.18 10.37 22.42
N GLY A 157 -5.22 9.88 23.20
CA GLY A 157 -5.46 9.18 24.47
C GLY A 157 -5.94 7.72 24.30
N GLU A 158 -6.26 7.32 23.07
CA GLU A 158 -6.63 5.97 22.67
C GLU A 158 -6.15 5.72 21.24
N ALA A 159 -6.08 4.44 20.85
CA ALA A 159 -5.74 4.08 19.48
C ALA A 159 -7.01 4.11 18.61
N VAL A 160 -7.03 5.02 17.64
CA VAL A 160 -8.16 5.31 16.75
C VAL A 160 -7.92 4.72 15.36
N MET A 161 -6.68 4.77 14.89
CA MET A 161 -6.19 4.36 13.60
C MET A 161 -5.59 2.94 13.66
N GLY A 162 -6.32 1.98 14.24
CA GLY A 162 -6.01 0.55 14.09
C GLY A 162 -5.36 -0.15 15.29
N ASN A 163 -5.99 -0.11 16.48
CA ASN A 163 -5.56 -0.96 17.58
C ASN A 163 -5.87 -2.46 17.32
N PRO A 164 -4.89 -3.37 17.45
CA PRO A 164 -5.10 -4.83 17.42
C PRO A 164 -5.83 -5.44 18.63
N LEU A 165 -6.07 -4.70 19.72
CA LEU A 165 -6.53 -5.28 21.01
C LEU A 165 -7.90 -4.82 21.50
N ILE A 166 -8.64 -4.01 20.73
CA ILE A 166 -9.94 -3.48 21.17
C ILE A 166 -10.97 -3.62 20.03
N GLY A 167 -11.83 -4.63 20.13
CA GLY A 167 -13.07 -4.73 19.38
C GLY A 167 -13.09 -5.65 18.15
N ASN A 168 -14.28 -6.13 17.78
CA ASN A 168 -14.49 -6.93 16.57
C ASN A 168 -14.46 -6.08 15.28
N ASP A 169 -14.65 -4.77 15.39
CA ASP A 169 -14.74 -3.84 14.25
C ASP A 169 -13.36 -3.40 13.70
N THR A 170 -12.29 -3.59 14.49
CA THR A 170 -10.88 -3.29 14.12
C THR A 170 -10.19 -4.44 13.35
N LYS A 171 -10.86 -5.58 13.16
CA LYS A 171 -10.33 -6.73 12.39
C LYS A 171 -10.05 -6.43 10.92
N MET A 172 -10.62 -5.38 10.33
CA MET A 172 -10.41 -5.05 8.92
C MET A 172 -9.07 -4.37 8.62
N MET A 173 -8.55 -3.50 9.50
CA MET A 173 -7.20 -2.89 9.33
C MET A 173 -6.06 -3.88 9.59
N GLN A 174 -6.31 -4.90 10.42
CA GLN A 174 -5.31 -5.91 10.82
C GLN A 174 -4.77 -6.75 9.65
N GLN A 175 -5.41 -6.73 8.49
CA GLN A 175 -5.22 -7.76 7.49
C GLN A 175 -4.61 -7.25 6.17
N GLY A 176 -4.23 -5.97 6.11
CA GLY A 176 -3.52 -5.35 4.99
C GLY A 176 -4.35 -5.21 3.71
N LEU A 177 -3.76 -4.68 2.65
CA LEU A 177 -4.42 -4.51 1.35
C LEU A 177 -4.94 -5.83 0.76
N VAL A 178 -4.28 -6.95 1.06
CA VAL A 178 -4.69 -8.31 0.66
C VAL A 178 -6.00 -8.73 1.30
N ALA A 179 -6.35 -8.27 2.50
CA ALA A 179 -7.63 -8.60 3.09
C ALA A 179 -8.76 -7.70 2.64
N HIS A 180 -8.44 -6.50 2.17
CA HIS A 180 -9.37 -5.71 1.40
C HIS A 180 -9.72 -6.38 0.07
N LEU A 181 -9.00 -7.42 -0.40
CA LEU A 181 -9.38 -8.16 -1.61
C LEU A 181 -10.84 -8.61 -1.58
N SER A 182 -11.41 -9.03 -0.45
CA SER A 182 -12.78 -9.56 -0.47
C SER A 182 -13.36 -9.94 0.90
N PRO A 183 -14.69 -10.08 1.02
CA PRO A 183 -15.33 -10.70 2.18
C PRO A 183 -14.82 -12.14 2.44
N GLY A 184 -14.90 -12.57 3.70
CA GLY A 184 -14.22 -13.76 4.26
C GLY A 184 -14.10 -15.01 3.38
N PRO A 185 -15.18 -15.52 2.73
CA PRO A 185 -15.10 -16.72 1.91
C PRO A 185 -14.17 -16.60 0.71
N ILE A 186 -14.13 -15.44 0.07
CA ILE A 186 -13.27 -15.22 -1.10
C ILE A 186 -11.81 -15.15 -0.66
N ARG A 187 -11.51 -14.56 0.51
CA ARG A 187 -10.15 -14.56 1.10
C ARG A 187 -9.63 -15.97 1.33
N GLN A 188 -10.47 -16.90 1.79
CA GLN A 188 -10.07 -18.30 1.98
C GLN A 188 -9.75 -18.99 0.66
N ILE A 189 -10.59 -18.80 -0.38
CA ILE A 189 -10.34 -19.34 -1.72
C ILE A 189 -8.96 -18.89 -2.19
N PHE A 190 -8.72 -17.60 -2.08
CA PHE A 190 -7.48 -16.94 -2.41
C PHE A 190 -6.29 -17.57 -1.66
N SER A 191 -6.30 -17.61 -0.33
CA SER A 191 -5.24 -18.24 0.48
C SER A 191 -4.98 -19.71 0.15
N LEU A 192 -5.99 -20.48 -0.24
CA LEU A 192 -5.83 -21.89 -0.63
C LEU A 192 -5.18 -22.06 -2.01
N ASN A 193 -5.27 -21.05 -2.88
CA ASN A 193 -4.79 -21.13 -4.26
C ASN A 193 -3.39 -20.53 -4.44
N TRP A 194 -2.99 -19.55 -3.64
CA TRP A 194 -1.63 -19.03 -3.73
C TRP A 194 -0.59 -20.09 -3.39
N GLY A 195 0.45 -20.16 -4.21
CA GLY A 195 1.48 -21.18 -4.08
C GLY A 195 1.08 -22.59 -4.51
N SER A 196 -0.17 -22.82 -4.93
CA SER A 196 -0.58 -24.14 -5.43
C SER A 196 0.11 -24.53 -6.74
N THR A 197 0.57 -23.53 -7.50
CA THR A 197 1.38 -23.71 -8.71
C THR A 197 2.46 -22.62 -8.80
N PRO A 198 3.55 -22.84 -9.55
CA PRO A 198 4.57 -21.82 -9.80
C PRO A 198 4.01 -20.53 -10.40
N PHE A 199 3.03 -20.66 -11.31
CA PHE A 199 2.35 -19.49 -11.87
C PHE A 199 1.63 -18.70 -10.79
N LEU A 200 0.76 -19.34 -9.98
CA LEU A 200 -0.01 -18.64 -8.94
C LEU A 200 0.87 -18.07 -7.82
N ALA A 201 2.01 -18.70 -7.52
CA ALA A 201 3.03 -18.12 -6.64
C ALA A 201 3.54 -16.79 -7.20
N SER A 202 3.90 -16.73 -8.49
CA SER A 202 4.32 -15.48 -9.13
C SER A 202 3.22 -14.41 -9.15
N GLN A 203 1.95 -14.82 -9.25
CA GLN A 203 0.82 -13.89 -9.37
C GLN A 203 0.52 -13.07 -8.11
N TYR A 204 0.92 -13.55 -6.94
CA TYR A 204 0.84 -12.74 -5.72
C TYR A 204 1.55 -11.38 -5.90
N TYR A 205 2.71 -11.38 -6.55
CA TYR A 205 3.53 -10.18 -6.71
C TYR A 205 2.91 -9.15 -7.66
N ALA A 206 1.99 -9.54 -8.54
CA ALA A 206 1.20 -8.59 -9.31
C ALA A 206 0.20 -7.81 -8.43
N ILE A 207 -0.35 -8.46 -7.40
CA ILE A 207 -1.23 -7.82 -6.40
C ILE A 207 -0.40 -6.97 -5.44
N ARG A 208 0.72 -7.50 -4.95
CA ARG A 208 1.67 -6.74 -4.12
C ARG A 208 2.16 -5.48 -4.85
N PHE A 209 2.42 -5.58 -6.15
CA PHE A 209 2.82 -4.40 -6.93
C PHE A 209 1.80 -3.27 -6.87
N ILE A 210 0.49 -3.57 -6.85
CA ILE A 210 -0.56 -2.55 -6.64
C ILE A 210 -0.35 -1.84 -5.29
N ALA A 211 -0.13 -2.61 -4.21
CA ALA A 211 0.13 -2.07 -2.87
C ALA A 211 1.37 -1.17 -2.86
N ASN A 212 2.49 -1.65 -3.40
CA ASN A 212 3.74 -0.89 -3.48
C ASN A 212 3.54 0.41 -4.29
N MET A 213 2.79 0.38 -5.39
CA MET A 213 2.54 1.60 -6.18
C MET A 213 1.68 2.61 -5.43
N ILE A 214 0.71 2.19 -4.61
CA ILE A 214 -0.04 3.10 -3.74
C ILE A 214 0.91 3.80 -2.76
N LEU A 215 1.81 3.05 -2.11
CA LEU A 215 2.77 3.59 -1.15
C LEU A 215 3.76 4.56 -1.80
N LYS A 216 4.32 4.19 -2.96
CA LYS A 216 5.30 5.00 -3.70
C LYS A 216 4.83 6.40 -4.07
N GLN A 217 3.51 6.62 -4.16
CA GLN A 217 2.94 7.96 -4.39
C GLN A 217 3.34 8.95 -3.30
N THR A 218 3.57 8.47 -2.08
CA THR A 218 3.90 9.30 -0.91
C THR A 218 5.36 9.14 -0.48
N GLU A 219 5.92 7.93 -0.57
CA GLU A 219 7.26 7.63 -0.04
C GLU A 219 8.38 8.40 -0.72
N TYR A 220 8.31 8.59 -2.05
CA TYR A 220 9.32 9.37 -2.75
C TYR A 220 9.38 10.81 -2.24
N LYS A 221 8.21 11.45 -2.05
CA LYS A 221 8.15 12.82 -1.53
C LYS A 221 8.59 12.89 -0.06
N ARG A 222 8.34 11.86 0.75
CA ARG A 222 8.88 11.78 2.13
C ARG A 222 10.39 11.64 2.15
N SER A 223 10.94 10.80 1.28
CA SER A 223 12.39 10.66 1.12
C SER A 223 13.05 11.96 0.63
N GLN A 224 12.37 12.72 -0.25
CA GLN A 224 12.80 14.07 -0.61
C GLN A 224 12.77 15.03 0.58
N TYR A 225 11.70 15.02 1.38
CA TYR A 225 11.58 15.85 2.57
C TYR A 225 12.70 15.57 3.58
N PHE A 226 13.05 14.30 3.81
CA PHE A 226 14.23 13.93 4.62
C PHE A 226 15.50 14.62 4.10
N ARG A 227 15.78 14.51 2.79
CA ARG A 227 16.97 15.11 2.17
C ARG A 227 16.95 16.63 2.24
N GLU A 228 15.78 17.25 2.13
CA GLU A 228 15.63 18.70 2.29
C GLU A 228 16.02 19.16 3.69
N LEU A 229 15.57 18.46 4.74
CA LEU A 229 15.95 18.76 6.13
C LEU A 229 17.46 18.53 6.34
N GLU A 230 17.98 17.40 5.87
CA GLU A 230 19.41 17.05 5.97
C GLU A 230 20.30 18.13 5.31
N ASN A 231 19.97 18.54 4.08
CA ASN A 231 20.73 19.55 3.36
C ASN A 231 20.72 20.93 4.02
N LYS A 232 19.66 21.25 4.77
CA LYS A 232 19.55 22.50 5.52
C LYS A 232 20.14 22.43 6.93
N GLY A 233 20.54 21.23 7.38
CA GLY A 233 20.94 21.00 8.78
C GLY A 233 19.79 21.21 9.76
N GLU A 234 18.55 21.04 9.32
CA GLU A 234 17.35 21.13 10.17
C GLU A 234 17.14 19.85 10.98
N PHE A 235 16.34 19.93 12.03
CA PHE A 235 15.98 18.77 12.83
C PHE A 235 15.22 17.75 11.95
N ILE A 236 15.63 16.48 12.01
CA ILE A 236 14.99 15.39 11.28
C ILE A 236 14.20 14.54 12.29
N PRO A 237 12.86 14.56 12.24
CA PRO A 237 12.06 13.69 13.09
C PRO A 237 12.34 12.22 12.81
N ALA A 238 12.35 11.38 13.84
CA ALA A 238 12.60 9.95 13.68
C ALA A 238 11.64 9.26 12.67
N PRO A 239 10.33 9.58 12.62
CA PRO A 239 9.43 9.02 11.61
C PRO A 239 9.78 9.42 10.17
N THR A 240 10.33 10.63 9.98
CA THR A 240 10.83 11.10 8.68
C THR A 240 12.03 10.26 8.23
N ALA A 241 12.99 10.03 9.14
CA ALA A 241 14.18 9.22 8.88
C ALA A 241 13.84 7.75 8.60
N ILE A 242 12.92 7.16 9.37
CA ILE A 242 12.45 5.80 9.15
C ILE A 242 11.78 5.68 7.78
N SER A 243 10.93 6.64 7.40
CA SER A 243 10.29 6.63 6.07
C SER A 243 11.31 6.68 4.94
N HIS A 244 12.42 7.40 5.13
CA HIS A 244 13.51 7.47 4.16
C HIS A 244 14.24 6.15 4.02
N TYR A 245 14.63 5.51 5.12
CA TYR A 245 15.34 4.22 5.08
C TYR A 245 14.44 3.09 4.57
N HIS A 246 13.18 3.04 5.00
CA HIS A 246 12.17 2.13 4.46
C HIS A 246 12.04 2.25 2.93
N PHE A 247 12.02 3.49 2.41
CA PHE A 247 11.96 3.73 0.97
C PHE A 247 13.18 3.17 0.21
N LEU A 248 14.36 3.15 0.83
CA LEU A 248 15.56 2.59 0.21
C LEU A 248 15.46 1.06 0.13
N ASP A 249 15.02 0.39 1.20
CA ASP A 249 14.79 -1.06 1.20
C ASP A 249 13.70 -1.46 0.18
N GLU A 250 12.57 -0.74 0.16
CA GLU A 250 11.46 -0.97 -0.78
C GLU A 250 11.82 -0.83 -2.27
N SER A 251 12.96 -0.18 -2.57
CA SER A 251 13.47 -0.10 -3.93
C SER A 251 13.89 -1.47 -4.48
N PHE A 252 14.49 -2.31 -3.64
CA PHE A 252 14.86 -3.69 -3.97
C PHE A 252 13.62 -4.58 -4.00
N HIS A 253 12.76 -4.49 -2.99
CA HIS A 253 11.53 -5.28 -2.87
C HIS A 253 10.60 -5.09 -4.08
N THR A 254 10.48 -3.84 -4.55
CA THR A 254 9.68 -3.54 -5.75
C THR A 254 10.31 -4.15 -7.00
N THR A 255 11.63 -4.14 -7.12
CA THR A 255 12.36 -4.69 -8.26
C THR A 255 12.15 -6.20 -8.36
N ILE A 256 12.28 -6.92 -7.24
CA ILE A 256 12.03 -8.36 -7.15
C ILE A 256 10.56 -8.67 -7.43
N SER A 257 9.63 -7.94 -6.81
CA SER A 257 8.19 -8.12 -7.04
C SER A 257 7.84 -7.96 -8.52
N GLN A 258 8.38 -6.94 -9.18
CA GLN A 258 8.14 -6.71 -10.60
C GLN A 258 8.74 -7.83 -11.46
N MET A 259 9.96 -8.29 -11.15
CA MET A 259 10.62 -9.38 -11.87
C MET A 259 9.80 -10.67 -11.76
N ILE A 260 9.38 -11.05 -10.55
CA ILE A 260 8.56 -12.23 -10.31
C ILE A 260 7.24 -12.15 -11.08
N ALA A 261 6.54 -11.01 -10.99
CA ALA A 261 5.24 -10.83 -11.61
C ALA A 261 5.29 -10.79 -13.14
N GLN A 262 6.34 -10.21 -13.74
CA GLN A 262 6.40 -9.96 -15.19
C GLN A 262 7.21 -10.99 -15.95
N GLU A 263 8.26 -11.57 -15.36
CA GLU A 263 9.21 -12.41 -16.09
C GLU A 263 9.21 -13.86 -15.57
N LEU A 264 9.29 -14.08 -14.26
CA LEU A 264 9.51 -15.42 -13.70
C LEU A 264 8.45 -16.44 -14.10
N TYR A 265 7.16 -16.04 -14.14
CA TYR A 265 6.09 -16.98 -14.49
C TYR A 265 6.21 -17.57 -15.91
N LYS A 266 6.99 -16.93 -16.80
CA LYS A 266 7.20 -17.35 -18.18
C LYS A 266 8.15 -18.54 -18.32
N ASP A 267 8.86 -18.89 -17.24
CA ASP A 267 9.72 -20.08 -17.20
C ASP A 267 8.89 -21.37 -17.07
N PHE A 268 7.66 -21.25 -16.59
CA PHE A 268 6.81 -22.39 -16.31
C PHE A 268 5.85 -22.70 -17.47
N LYS A 269 5.13 -23.82 -17.34
CA LYS A 269 4.06 -24.18 -18.28
C LYS A 269 3.05 -23.05 -18.38
N LYS A 270 2.50 -22.86 -19.59
CA LYS A 270 1.44 -21.89 -19.82
C LYS A 270 0.30 -22.10 -18.80
N PRO A 271 -0.21 -21.02 -18.17
CA PRO A 271 -1.23 -21.16 -17.16
C PRO A 271 -2.53 -21.71 -17.75
N THR A 272 -3.15 -22.61 -17.00
CA THR A 272 -4.47 -23.17 -17.25
C THR A 272 -5.55 -22.09 -17.21
N ALA A 273 -6.74 -22.40 -17.72
CA ALA A 273 -7.89 -21.50 -17.64
C ALA A 273 -8.23 -21.14 -16.19
N TYR A 274 -8.11 -22.08 -15.26
CA TYR A 274 -8.37 -21.87 -13.84
C TYR A 274 -7.35 -20.94 -13.19
N GLU A 275 -6.06 -21.15 -13.44
CA GLU A 275 -5.00 -20.26 -12.92
C GLU A 275 -5.16 -18.83 -13.44
N LYS A 276 -5.46 -18.67 -14.74
CA LYS A 276 -5.76 -17.36 -15.33
C LYS A 276 -6.99 -16.71 -14.69
N PHE A 277 -8.03 -17.50 -14.42
CA PHE A 277 -9.23 -17.00 -13.75
C PHE A 277 -8.87 -16.49 -12.35
N MET A 278 -8.15 -17.27 -11.54
CA MET A 278 -7.77 -16.89 -10.18
C MET A 278 -6.91 -15.62 -10.14
N ALA A 279 -5.91 -15.53 -11.02
CA ALA A 279 -5.04 -14.36 -11.14
C ALA A 279 -5.82 -13.10 -11.55
N ASN A 280 -6.76 -13.23 -12.48
CA ASN A 280 -7.57 -12.08 -12.91
C ASN A 280 -8.62 -11.69 -11.88
N PHE A 281 -9.19 -12.66 -11.19
CA PHE A 281 -10.19 -12.42 -10.17
C PHE A 281 -9.58 -11.62 -9.00
N SER A 282 -8.36 -11.94 -8.55
CA SER A 282 -7.68 -11.16 -7.51
C SER A 282 -7.41 -9.71 -7.94
N ILE A 283 -6.95 -9.48 -9.18
CA ILE A 283 -6.71 -8.12 -9.69
C ILE A 283 -8.02 -7.34 -9.79
N TYR A 284 -9.08 -7.97 -10.30
CA TYR A 284 -10.40 -7.36 -10.42
C TYR A 284 -10.95 -6.96 -9.03
N MET A 285 -10.78 -7.85 -8.06
CA MET A 285 -11.18 -7.60 -6.69
C MET A 285 -10.41 -6.44 -6.05
N MET A 286 -9.09 -6.33 -6.23
CA MET A 286 -8.33 -5.14 -5.80
C MET A 286 -8.89 -3.86 -6.38
N GLN A 287 -9.27 -3.88 -7.67
CA GLN A 287 -9.87 -2.69 -8.25
C GLN A 287 -11.17 -2.33 -7.54
N CYS A 288 -12.05 -3.30 -7.29
CA CYS A 288 -13.35 -3.07 -6.68
C CYS A 288 -13.28 -2.54 -5.25
N THR A 289 -12.30 -2.99 -4.46
CA THR A 289 -12.29 -2.78 -3.02
C THR A 289 -11.28 -1.73 -2.55
N VAL A 290 -10.14 -1.60 -3.25
CA VAL A 290 -9.02 -0.72 -2.86
C VAL A 290 -8.90 0.49 -3.76
N LEU A 291 -9.22 0.36 -5.06
CA LEU A 291 -8.91 1.38 -6.07
C LEU A 291 -10.14 2.07 -6.69
N ASN A 292 -11.36 1.69 -6.30
CA ASN A 292 -12.60 2.19 -6.89
C ASN A 292 -13.21 3.36 -6.11
N GLY A 293 -12.38 4.33 -5.74
CA GLY A 293 -12.84 5.48 -4.98
C GLY A 293 -11.85 6.63 -4.95
N LEU A 294 -12.29 7.69 -4.29
CA LEU A 294 -11.52 8.88 -4.01
C LEU A 294 -11.87 9.32 -2.60
N SER A 295 -10.86 9.44 -1.73
CA SER A 295 -11.04 9.96 -0.39
C SER A 295 -11.05 11.50 -0.40
N ALA A 296 -11.96 12.09 0.37
CA ALA A 296 -11.99 13.52 0.68
C ALA A 296 -11.07 13.88 1.86
N GLY A 297 -10.81 12.92 2.77
CA GLY A 297 -10.07 13.15 4.00
C GLY A 297 -8.60 12.71 3.99
N SER A 298 -8.16 11.96 2.98
CA SER A 298 -6.80 11.42 2.92
C SER A 298 -6.26 11.39 1.49
N ILE A 299 -5.21 12.16 1.24
CA ILE A 299 -4.53 12.18 -0.06
C ILE A 299 -3.80 10.86 -0.30
N GLY A 300 -3.83 10.37 -1.54
CA GLY A 300 -3.22 9.09 -1.91
C GLY A 300 -4.05 7.88 -1.50
N SER A 301 -5.28 8.08 -1.01
CA SER A 301 -6.23 7.03 -0.68
C SER A 301 -7.31 6.89 -1.76
N PHE A 302 -7.43 5.69 -2.33
CA PHE A 302 -8.28 5.39 -3.49
C PHE A 302 -9.49 4.49 -3.16
N PHE A 303 -9.83 4.40 -1.88
CA PHE A 303 -11.02 3.72 -1.38
C PHE A 303 -12.05 4.74 -0.87
N SER A 304 -13.26 4.27 -0.63
CA SER A 304 -14.39 5.10 -0.17
C SER A 304 -14.25 5.50 1.30
N ASP A 305 -14.54 6.76 1.65
CA ASP A 305 -14.44 7.27 3.04
C ASP A 305 -15.44 6.63 4.03
N LYS A 306 -16.49 6.00 3.49
CA LYS A 306 -17.65 5.43 4.20
C LYS A 306 -17.37 4.52 5.40
N LEU A 307 -16.30 3.73 5.42
CA LEU A 307 -16.19 2.69 6.46
C LEU A 307 -15.27 3.09 7.60
N PHE A 308 -14.27 3.93 7.32
CA PHE A 308 -13.16 4.12 8.23
C PHE A 308 -12.79 5.59 8.35
N VAL A 309 -12.57 6.27 7.23
CA VAL A 309 -12.03 7.64 7.24
C VAL A 309 -12.96 8.59 7.99
N MET A 310 -14.26 8.57 7.71
CA MET A 310 -15.21 9.49 8.36
C MET A 310 -15.37 9.22 9.85
N ALA A 311 -15.45 7.95 10.26
CA ALA A 311 -15.57 7.56 11.66
C ALA A 311 -14.28 7.85 12.46
N SER A 312 -13.11 7.60 11.87
CA SER A 312 -11.82 7.92 12.49
C SER A 312 -11.62 9.43 12.60
N VAL A 313 -11.98 10.21 11.59
CA VAL A 313 -11.97 11.68 11.67
C VAL A 313 -12.90 12.16 12.78
N TYR A 314 -14.11 11.60 12.90
CA TYR A 314 -15.01 11.95 14.00
C TYR A 314 -14.36 11.79 15.38
N LYS A 315 -13.70 10.66 15.61
CA LYS A 315 -12.95 10.43 16.87
C LYS A 315 -11.80 11.42 17.05
N VAL A 316 -11.03 11.70 15.99
CA VAL A 316 -9.94 12.68 16.03
C VAL A 316 -10.45 14.07 16.40
N LEU A 317 -11.56 14.53 15.81
CA LEU A 317 -12.13 15.85 16.11
C LEU A 317 -12.65 15.98 17.55
N ARG A 318 -13.07 14.86 18.15
CA ARG A 318 -13.51 14.82 19.55
C ARG A 318 -12.37 14.62 20.54
N ALA A 319 -11.20 14.19 20.08
CA ALA A 319 -10.04 13.98 20.93
C ALA A 319 -9.49 15.31 21.47
N PRO A 320 -8.72 15.33 22.57
CA PRO A 320 -8.27 16.55 23.24
C PRO A 320 -7.55 17.58 22.36
N VAL A 321 -6.88 17.13 21.28
CA VAL A 321 -6.21 18.01 20.31
C VAL A 321 -7.17 18.95 19.55
N PHE A 322 -8.43 18.55 19.38
CA PHE A 322 -9.48 19.37 18.75
C PHE A 322 -10.58 19.75 19.73
N GLY A 323 -10.94 18.86 20.65
CA GLY A 323 -11.87 19.12 21.77
C GLY A 323 -13.28 19.46 21.32
N MET A 324 -13.70 19.05 20.13
CA MET A 324 -15.01 19.39 19.59
C MET A 324 -16.11 18.58 20.26
N SER A 325 -17.28 19.20 20.43
CA SER A 325 -18.52 18.47 20.67
C SER A 325 -18.90 17.59 19.47
N SER A 326 -19.80 16.64 19.68
CA SER A 326 -20.36 15.80 18.61
C SER A 326 -20.98 16.63 17.50
N GLN A 327 -21.76 17.66 17.84
CA GLN A 327 -22.41 18.54 16.86
C GLN A 327 -21.39 19.32 16.02
N GLU A 328 -20.34 19.86 16.66
CA GLU A 328 -19.26 20.56 15.95
C GLU A 328 -18.49 19.62 15.04
N ALA A 329 -18.14 18.43 15.52
CA ALA A 329 -17.42 17.42 14.74
C ALA A 329 -18.23 16.98 13.51
N LEU A 330 -19.53 16.71 13.67
CA LEU A 330 -20.42 16.35 12.55
C LEU A 330 -20.56 17.50 11.54
N SER A 331 -20.68 18.75 12.01
CA SER A 331 -20.72 19.91 11.10
C SER A 331 -19.44 20.04 10.28
N TRP A 332 -18.27 19.74 10.85
CA TRP A 332 -17.01 19.80 10.12
C TRP A 332 -16.85 18.62 9.16
N ILE A 333 -17.27 17.43 9.55
CA ILE A 333 -17.28 16.26 8.67
C ILE A 333 -18.17 16.52 7.45
N GLU A 334 -19.35 17.09 7.63
CA GLU A 334 -20.21 17.45 6.50
C GLU A 334 -19.47 18.37 5.52
N LYS A 335 -18.93 19.48 6.04
CA LYS A 335 -18.17 20.48 5.25
C LYS A 335 -16.98 19.87 4.51
N CYS A 336 -16.25 18.96 5.15
CA CYS A 336 -15.03 18.38 4.59
C CYS A 336 -15.30 17.22 3.62
N PHE A 337 -16.35 16.41 3.82
CA PHE A 337 -16.55 15.19 3.03
C PHE A 337 -17.69 15.29 2.01
N CYS A 338 -18.65 16.19 2.22
CA CYS A 338 -19.87 16.29 1.42
C CYS A 338 -19.86 17.46 0.42
N HIS A 339 -18.75 18.20 0.35
CA HIS A 339 -18.58 19.33 -0.56
C HIS A 339 -17.26 19.22 -1.31
N GLU A 340 -17.18 19.86 -2.48
CA GLU A 340 -15.96 19.90 -3.28
C GLU A 340 -14.93 20.86 -2.65
N HIS A 341 -13.67 20.45 -2.62
CA HIS A 341 -12.55 21.20 -2.05
C HIS A 341 -11.22 20.79 -2.71
N GLU A 342 -10.15 21.55 -2.45
CA GLU A 342 -8.83 21.36 -3.08
C GLU A 342 -8.25 19.95 -2.85
N GLY A 343 -8.41 19.41 -1.64
CA GLY A 343 -7.97 18.04 -1.30
C GLY A 343 -8.51 16.96 -2.24
N LEU A 344 -9.77 17.07 -2.69
CA LEU A 344 -10.37 16.14 -3.66
C LEU A 344 -9.71 16.25 -5.04
N HIS A 345 -9.44 17.46 -5.52
CA HIS A 345 -8.73 17.68 -6.78
C HIS A 345 -7.29 17.17 -6.73
N LEU A 346 -6.61 17.38 -5.60
CA LEU A 346 -5.26 16.87 -5.41
C LEU A 346 -5.27 15.34 -5.40
N ASN A 347 -6.17 14.71 -4.65
CA ASN A 347 -6.28 13.25 -4.63
C ASN A 347 -6.63 12.68 -6.01
N LEU A 348 -7.44 13.39 -6.82
CA LEU A 348 -7.75 12.97 -8.19
C LEU A 348 -6.50 12.95 -9.08
N LYS A 349 -5.58 13.92 -8.92
CA LYS A 349 -4.29 13.91 -9.63
C LYS A 349 -3.45 12.68 -9.25
N TYR A 350 -3.41 12.34 -7.96
CA TYR A 350 -2.75 11.12 -7.48
C TYR A 350 -3.39 9.84 -8.04
N HIS A 351 -4.72 9.79 -8.10
CA HIS A 351 -5.46 8.67 -8.70
C HIS A 351 -5.10 8.49 -10.17
N GLN A 352 -5.11 9.58 -10.96
CA GLN A 352 -4.79 9.55 -12.38
C GLN A 352 -3.34 9.09 -12.65
N ARG A 353 -2.39 9.54 -11.82
CA ARG A 353 -1.00 9.09 -11.90
C ARG A 353 -0.89 7.59 -11.63
N LEU A 354 -1.49 7.11 -10.53
CA LEU A 354 -1.47 5.69 -10.19
C LEU A 354 -2.12 4.85 -11.29
N LEU A 355 -3.26 5.30 -11.82
CA LEU A 355 -3.97 4.62 -12.91
C LEU A 355 -3.06 4.43 -14.14
N SER A 356 -2.32 5.46 -14.51
CA SER A 356 -1.36 5.40 -15.63
C SER A 356 -0.23 4.40 -15.36
N GLU A 357 0.34 4.43 -14.16
CA GLU A 357 1.42 3.51 -13.75
C GLU A 357 0.96 2.06 -13.73
N LEU A 358 -0.23 1.78 -13.17
CA LEU A 358 -0.80 0.44 -13.13
C LEU A 358 -1.16 -0.08 -14.53
N ARG A 359 -1.74 0.75 -15.41
CA ARG A 359 -1.97 0.37 -16.82
C ARG A 359 -0.68 -0.06 -17.52
N ARG A 360 0.39 0.73 -17.36
CA ARG A 360 1.71 0.40 -17.94
C ARG A 360 2.27 -0.91 -17.38
N PHE A 361 2.01 -1.22 -16.11
CA PHE A 361 2.44 -2.47 -15.50
C PHE A 361 1.64 -3.67 -16.04
N PHE A 362 0.30 -3.59 -16.01
CA PHE A 362 -0.58 -4.70 -16.40
C PHE A 362 -0.63 -4.93 -17.92
N ASP A 363 -0.28 -3.94 -18.75
CA ASP A 363 -0.13 -4.12 -20.20
C ASP A 363 0.94 -5.15 -20.57
N LYS A 364 1.95 -5.33 -19.70
CA LYS A 364 3.03 -6.31 -19.89
C LYS A 364 2.64 -7.75 -19.53
N LEU A 365 1.46 -7.96 -18.93
CA LEU A 365 0.99 -9.26 -18.46
C LEU A 365 0.04 -9.88 -19.49
N ASP A 366 0.47 -10.95 -20.14
CA ASP A 366 -0.20 -11.53 -21.32
C ASP A 366 -1.45 -12.36 -21.01
N TYR A 367 -1.70 -12.67 -19.73
CA TYR A 367 -2.84 -13.45 -19.25
C TYR A 367 -3.99 -12.59 -18.69
N THR A 368 -3.82 -11.26 -18.65
CA THR A 368 -4.80 -10.35 -18.04
C THR A 368 -6.06 -10.16 -18.88
N TRP A 369 -7.23 -10.13 -18.25
CA TRP A 369 -8.49 -9.68 -18.83
C TRP A 369 -8.40 -8.20 -19.18
N ALA A 370 -9.12 -7.77 -20.22
CA ALA A 370 -9.14 -6.38 -20.66
C ALA A 370 -9.54 -5.40 -19.54
N VAL A 371 -10.50 -5.79 -18.68
CA VAL A 371 -10.93 -4.98 -17.52
C VAL A 371 -9.80 -4.72 -16.51
N ASN A 372 -8.86 -5.67 -16.37
CA ASN A 372 -7.70 -5.57 -15.50
C ASN A 372 -6.56 -4.83 -16.18
N ARG A 373 -6.26 -5.18 -17.43
CA ARG A 373 -5.20 -4.53 -18.23
C ARG A 373 -5.41 -3.02 -18.34
N GLU A 374 -6.65 -2.60 -18.56
CA GLU A 374 -7.02 -1.19 -18.70
C GLU A 374 -7.41 -0.53 -17.38
N MET A 375 -7.39 -1.28 -16.27
CA MET A 375 -7.80 -0.82 -14.93
C MET A 375 -9.16 -0.11 -14.95
N ARG A 376 -10.14 -0.69 -15.66
CA ARG A 376 -11.41 -0.01 -15.98
C ARG A 376 -12.24 0.31 -14.74
N VAL A 377 -12.22 -0.57 -13.74
CA VAL A 377 -12.99 -0.37 -12.50
C VAL A 377 -12.38 0.78 -11.71
N MET A 378 -11.05 0.79 -11.51
CA MET A 378 -10.34 1.92 -10.89
C MET A 378 -10.62 3.24 -11.63
N ALA A 379 -10.54 3.23 -12.97
CA ALA A 379 -10.80 4.41 -13.78
C ALA A 379 -12.21 4.97 -13.57
N SER A 380 -13.20 4.11 -13.34
CA SER A 380 -14.58 4.53 -13.08
C SER A 380 -14.80 5.17 -11.71
N GLY A 381 -13.90 4.90 -10.75
CA GLY A 381 -13.93 5.40 -9.37
C GLY A 381 -13.29 6.78 -9.17
N GLY A 382 -12.45 7.22 -10.10
CA GLY A 382 -11.78 8.53 -10.07
C GLY A 382 -12.71 9.71 -10.39
N SER A 383 -13.77 9.90 -9.61
CA SER A 383 -14.78 10.94 -9.83
C SER A 383 -15.14 11.65 -8.52
N ILE A 384 -14.87 12.95 -8.49
CA ILE A 384 -15.18 13.85 -7.36
C ILE A 384 -16.68 13.84 -7.06
N SER A 385 -17.52 13.99 -8.09
CA SER A 385 -18.98 13.98 -7.92
C SER A 385 -19.50 12.67 -7.31
N LYS A 386 -18.97 11.51 -7.75
CA LYS A 386 -19.33 10.21 -7.15
C LYS A 386 -18.86 10.11 -5.70
N ALA A 387 -17.65 10.58 -5.39
CA ALA A 387 -17.11 10.58 -4.03
C ALA A 387 -17.98 11.42 -3.10
N ILE A 388 -18.33 12.65 -3.49
CA ILE A 388 -19.22 13.53 -2.73
C ILE A 388 -20.58 12.88 -2.52
N GLN A 389 -21.23 12.39 -3.58
CA GLN A 389 -22.55 11.73 -3.47
C GLN A 389 -22.50 10.52 -2.53
N SER A 390 -21.45 9.72 -2.64
CA SER A 390 -21.19 8.56 -1.79
C SER A 390 -21.03 8.98 -0.31
N ASN A 391 -20.26 10.02 -0.06
CA ASN A 391 -19.99 10.57 1.27
C ASN A 391 -21.24 11.21 1.88
N THR A 392 -21.98 12.02 1.14
CA THR A 392 -23.26 12.61 1.59
C THR A 392 -24.26 11.55 2.00
N LYS A 393 -24.41 10.49 1.20
CA LYS A 393 -25.32 9.39 1.54
C LYS A 393 -24.94 8.71 2.85
N PHE A 394 -23.65 8.48 3.06
CA PHE A 394 -23.16 7.83 4.27
C PHE A 394 -23.19 8.75 5.49
N PHE A 395 -22.80 10.01 5.34
CA PHE A 395 -22.87 11.03 6.38
C PHE A 395 -24.29 11.11 6.98
N ASN A 396 -25.33 11.10 6.14
CA ASN A 396 -26.72 11.11 6.61
C ASN A 396 -27.11 9.89 7.46
N GLN A 397 -26.46 8.74 7.26
CA GLN A 397 -26.67 7.53 8.07
C GLN A 397 -25.85 7.61 9.35
N PHE A 398 -24.58 7.99 9.23
CA PHE A 398 -23.61 8.11 10.31
C PHE A 398 -24.00 9.18 11.34
N SER A 399 -24.41 10.37 10.90
CA SER A 399 -24.83 11.45 11.79
C SER A 399 -26.03 11.06 12.64
N ARG A 400 -26.95 10.27 12.09
CA ARG A 400 -28.09 9.73 12.83
C ARG A 400 -27.69 8.65 13.84
N SER A 401 -26.79 7.75 13.48
CA SER A 401 -26.37 6.67 14.41
C SER A 401 -25.66 7.25 15.62
N VAL A 402 -24.76 8.21 15.40
CA VAL A 402 -24.00 8.85 16.47
C VAL A 402 -24.89 9.72 17.36
N ALA A 403 -25.89 10.41 16.79
CA ALA A 403 -26.84 11.21 17.55
C ALA A 403 -27.81 10.38 18.41
N CYS A 404 -27.91 9.06 18.21
CA CYS A 404 -28.73 8.18 19.05
C CYS A 404 -27.94 7.51 20.19
N GLU A 405 -26.61 7.61 20.18
CA GLU A 405 -25.72 7.04 21.21
C GLU A 405 -25.34 8.05 22.31
N GLU A 406 -25.70 9.33 22.12
CA GLU A 406 -25.61 10.43 23.10
C GLU A 406 -26.97 10.70 23.74
#